data_AF-A0AAW2Y1G8-F1
#
_entry.id   AF-A0AAW2Y1G8-F1
#
_cell.length_a   1.000
_cell.length_b   1.000
_cell.length_c   1.000
_cell.angle_alpha   90.00
_cell.angle_beta   90.00
_cell.angle_gamma   90.00
#
_symmetry.space_group_name_H-M   'P 1'
#
loop_
_entity.id
_entity.type
_entity.pdbx_description
1 polymer ?
#
loop_
_entity_poly.entity_id
_entity_poly.type
_entity_poly.pdbx_seq_one_letter_code
_entity_poly.pdbx_strand_id
1 'polypeptide(L)'
;MTLDGNYLRGTMAAVLSILRHSTCPENVGSNFLWVRHEAEVLSRLKSTFPYLSFKVYTFDTKRVRGLISKSIRQALDQPLNYARIYLGEILPQEVKRLIYLDSDIVMVDNVAKLWGVDLKENVLAAPEYCHANFTRYFSQEFWSDSELSRTFEGRQPCYFNTGVMVVDVEKWRNGNYTQKVEDWMVVQKQKRIYHLGSLPPLLLVLAGNIEPVDHRWNQHGLGGDNIEGKCRGLHPGPISLLHWSGKGKPWLRLDSKRPCSVDHLWAPYDLYRMSKHSFEE
;
A
#
# COMPACT_ATOMS: atom_id res chain seq x y z
N MET A 1 2.99 6.61 4.11
CA MET A 1 1.70 6.47 3.39
C MET A 1 1.64 7.48 2.26
N THR A 2 0.91 7.20 1.19
CA THR A 2 0.54 8.24 0.21
C THR A 2 -0.64 9.07 0.73
N LEU A 3 -0.66 10.36 0.44
CA LEU A 3 -1.62 11.33 0.96
C LEU A 3 -2.15 12.21 -0.18
N ASP A 4 -3.46 12.18 -0.36
CA ASP A 4 -4.22 13.09 -1.22
C ASP A 4 -5.61 13.36 -0.60
N GLY A 5 -6.34 14.35 -1.10
CA GLY A 5 -7.67 14.68 -0.59
C GLY A 5 -8.70 13.54 -0.66
N ASN A 6 -8.62 12.65 -1.65
CA ASN A 6 -9.57 11.53 -1.80
C ASN A 6 -9.36 10.44 -0.75
N TYR A 7 -8.11 10.25 -0.32
CA TYR A 7 -7.71 9.26 0.67
C TYR A 7 -7.40 9.88 2.04
N LEU A 8 -7.62 11.18 2.24
CA LEU A 8 -7.38 11.83 3.53
C LEU A 8 -8.15 11.12 4.64
N ARG A 9 -9.46 10.87 4.46
CA ARG A 9 -10.28 10.21 5.48
C ARG A 9 -9.77 8.82 5.87
N GLY A 10 -9.34 8.03 4.89
CA GLY A 10 -8.66 6.74 5.14
C GLY A 10 -7.35 6.95 5.90
N THR A 11 -6.52 7.90 5.49
CA THR A 11 -5.24 8.20 6.13
C THR A 11 -5.42 8.63 7.58
N MET A 12 -6.43 9.44 7.89
CA MET A 12 -6.74 9.84 9.27
C MET A 12 -7.11 8.62 10.13
N ALA A 13 -7.94 7.72 9.61
CA ALA A 13 -8.30 6.48 10.31
C ALA A 13 -7.08 5.56 10.51
N ALA A 14 -6.22 5.43 9.49
CA ALA A 14 -4.98 4.66 9.58
C ALA A 14 -4.05 5.22 10.66
N VAL A 15 -3.78 6.53 10.65
CA VAL A 15 -2.96 7.21 11.66
C VAL A 15 -3.56 7.03 13.06
N LEU A 16 -4.85 7.29 13.23
CA LEU A 16 -5.53 7.12 14.51
C LEU A 16 -5.42 5.68 15.03
N SER A 17 -5.62 4.69 14.15
CA SER A 17 -5.53 3.28 14.52
C SER A 17 -4.12 2.90 14.99
N ILE A 18 -3.08 3.37 14.29
CA ILE A 18 -1.69 3.14 14.69
C ILE A 18 -1.40 3.78 16.04
N LEU A 19 -1.77 5.05 16.24
CA LEU A 19 -1.53 5.74 17.51
C LEU A 19 -2.27 5.06 18.68
N ARG A 20 -3.52 4.64 18.47
CA ARG A 20 -4.36 4.02 19.50
C ARG A 20 -3.83 2.65 19.96
N HIS A 21 -3.20 1.89 19.07
CA HIS A 21 -2.72 0.52 19.35
C HIS A 21 -1.21 0.42 19.57
N SER A 22 -0.49 1.54 19.46
CA SER A 22 0.95 1.60 19.78
C SER A 22 1.15 1.71 21.29
N THR A 23 2.08 0.93 21.84
CA THR A 23 2.44 1.04 23.27
C THR A 23 3.11 2.38 23.59
N CYS A 24 3.88 2.94 22.64
CA CYS A 24 4.55 4.23 22.74
C CYS A 24 4.28 5.06 21.48
N PRO A 25 3.09 5.70 21.34
CA PRO A 25 2.71 6.44 20.14
C PRO A 25 3.66 7.61 19.81
N GLU A 26 4.33 8.19 20.82
CA GLU A 26 5.33 9.24 20.67
C GLU A 26 6.58 8.82 19.87
N ASN A 27 6.88 7.51 19.83
CA ASN A 27 7.97 6.95 19.05
C ASN A 27 7.58 6.69 17.58
N VAL A 28 6.32 6.91 17.21
CA VAL A 28 5.82 6.69 15.85
C VAL A 28 5.95 7.97 15.04
N GLY A 29 6.97 8.02 14.17
CA GLY A 29 7.12 9.06 13.16
C GLY A 29 6.39 8.71 11.85
N SER A 30 5.58 9.63 11.33
CA SER A 30 4.87 9.43 10.06
C SER A 30 5.54 10.15 8.88
N ASN A 31 5.68 9.46 7.76
CA ASN A 31 6.13 10.07 6.50
C ASN A 31 5.02 9.96 5.46
N PHE A 32 4.60 11.11 4.92
CA PHE A 32 3.57 11.20 3.89
C PHE A 32 4.17 11.58 2.54
N LEU A 33 3.65 10.96 1.48
CA LEU A 33 3.99 11.25 0.10
C LEU A 33 2.79 11.86 -0.61
N TRP A 34 2.97 12.98 -1.28
CA TRP A 34 1.89 13.64 -2.04
C TRP A 34 2.40 14.14 -3.39
N VAL A 35 1.51 14.41 -4.34
CA VAL A 35 1.89 14.93 -5.67
C VAL A 35 2.08 16.45 -5.64
N ARG A 36 1.27 17.14 -4.85
CA ARG A 36 1.24 18.60 -4.77
C ARG A 36 0.93 19.03 -3.36
N HIS A 37 1.34 20.25 -3.03
CA HIS A 37 0.99 20.86 -1.75
C HIS A 37 -0.52 21.09 -1.67
N GLU A 38 -1.15 20.54 -0.63
CA GLU A 38 -2.57 20.73 -0.33
C GLU A 38 -2.70 21.29 1.09
N ALA A 39 -2.77 22.62 1.21
CA ALA A 39 -2.73 23.33 2.49
C ALA A 39 -3.86 22.88 3.43
N GLU A 40 -5.06 22.64 2.89
CA GLU A 40 -6.20 22.14 3.66
C GLU A 40 -5.96 20.74 4.23
N VAL A 41 -5.33 19.85 3.46
CA VAL A 41 -4.99 18.49 3.88
C VAL A 41 -4.00 18.54 5.05
N LEU A 42 -2.95 19.37 4.95
CA LEU A 42 -2.00 19.57 6.06
C LEU A 42 -2.68 20.18 7.28
N SER A 43 -3.51 21.20 7.08
CA SER A 43 -4.20 21.90 8.17
C SER A 43 -5.08 20.92 8.95
N ARG A 44 -5.87 20.11 8.26
CA ARG A 44 -6.72 19.05 8.86
C ARG A 44 -5.90 17.99 9.59
N LEU A 45 -4.79 17.54 9.00
CA LEU A 45 -3.91 16.55 9.63
C LEU A 45 -3.31 17.10 10.94
N LYS A 46 -2.77 18.33 10.90
CA LYS A 46 -2.19 19.00 12.08
C LYS A 46 -3.22 19.29 13.17
N SER A 47 -4.40 19.79 12.80
CA SER A 47 -5.43 20.13 13.78
C SER A 47 -6.02 18.89 14.45
N THR A 48 -6.10 17.77 13.72
CA THR A 48 -6.62 16.51 14.27
C THR A 48 -5.58 15.76 15.11
N PHE A 49 -4.30 15.79 14.70
CA PHE A 49 -3.21 15.13 15.41
C PHE A 49 -2.09 16.13 15.77
N PRO A 50 -2.32 17.03 16.73
CA PRO A 50 -1.36 18.09 17.07
C PRO A 50 -0.02 17.57 17.60
N TYR A 51 0.00 16.36 18.16
CA TYR A 51 1.20 15.72 18.69
C TYR A 51 1.86 14.73 17.72
N LEU A 52 1.31 14.53 16.51
CA LEU A 52 1.89 13.62 15.54
C LEU A 52 3.19 14.20 14.99
N SER A 53 4.29 13.50 15.20
CA SER A 53 5.54 13.79 14.50
C SER A 53 5.42 13.29 13.05
N PHE A 54 5.37 14.21 12.09
CA PHE A 54 5.33 13.83 10.68
C PHE A 54 6.11 14.74 9.75
N LYS A 55 6.54 14.16 8.63
CA LYS A 55 7.14 14.85 7.49
C LYS A 55 6.34 14.56 6.22
N VAL A 56 6.35 15.50 5.29
CA VAL A 56 5.66 15.36 4.01
C VAL A 56 6.64 15.61 2.88
N TYR A 57 6.65 14.71 1.90
CA TYR A 57 7.56 14.76 0.76
C TYR A 57 6.78 14.79 -0.54
N THR A 58 7.22 15.66 -1.44
CA THR A 58 6.64 15.80 -2.78
C THR A 58 7.18 14.71 -3.70
N PHE A 59 6.27 13.92 -4.26
CA PHE A 59 6.56 12.96 -5.32
C PHE A 59 6.44 13.65 -6.68
N ASP A 60 7.57 13.82 -7.37
CA ASP A 60 7.58 14.31 -8.74
C ASP A 60 7.06 13.24 -9.70
N THR A 61 5.79 13.39 -10.07
CA THR A 61 5.12 12.49 -11.02
C THR A 61 5.79 12.39 -12.39
N LYS A 62 6.63 13.35 -12.79
CA LYS A 62 7.37 13.27 -14.06
C LYS A 62 8.30 12.06 -14.12
N ARG A 63 8.80 11.60 -12.96
CA ARG A 63 9.64 10.40 -12.84
C ARG A 63 8.99 9.15 -13.43
N VAL A 64 7.68 9.02 -13.24
CA VAL A 64 6.97 7.77 -13.58
C VAL A 64 5.96 7.92 -14.71
N ARG A 65 5.44 9.12 -14.99
CA ARG A 65 4.41 9.35 -16.03
C ARG A 65 4.79 8.77 -17.39
N GLY A 66 6.07 8.86 -17.77
CA GLY A 66 6.57 8.31 -19.02
C GLY A 66 6.67 6.77 -19.05
N LEU A 67 6.60 6.11 -17.90
CA LEU A 67 6.76 4.67 -17.74
C LEU A 67 5.43 3.94 -17.52
N ILE A 68 4.39 4.63 -17.07
CA ILE A 68 3.07 4.03 -16.81
C ILE A 68 2.41 3.59 -18.11
N SER A 69 2.06 2.30 -18.15
CA SER A 69 1.23 1.71 -19.20
C SER A 69 -0.21 1.61 -18.72
N LYS A 70 -1.18 1.91 -19.60
CA LYS A 70 -2.62 1.80 -19.29
C LYS A 70 -2.95 0.42 -18.69
N SER A 71 -3.51 0.42 -17.48
CA SER A 71 -4.03 -0.77 -16.81
C SER A 71 -5.48 -1.04 -17.23
N ILE A 72 -5.92 -2.29 -17.07
CA ILE A 72 -7.34 -2.67 -17.14
C ILE A 72 -8.21 -1.93 -16.12
N ARG A 73 -7.59 -1.31 -15.10
CA ARG A 73 -8.24 -0.45 -14.12
C ARG A 73 -7.58 0.92 -14.15
N GLN A 74 -8.24 1.91 -14.77
CA GLN A 74 -7.71 3.29 -14.91
C GLN A 74 -7.25 3.93 -13.58
N ALA A 75 -7.91 3.61 -12.46
CA ALA A 75 -7.50 4.08 -11.14
C ALA A 75 -6.08 3.63 -10.73
N LEU A 76 -5.56 2.55 -11.33
CA LEU A 76 -4.21 2.05 -11.09
C LEU A 76 -3.13 2.83 -11.84
N ASP A 77 -3.50 3.64 -12.83
CA ASP A 77 -2.59 4.45 -13.65
C ASP A 77 -2.16 5.75 -12.95
N GLN A 78 -2.70 6.03 -11.76
CA GLN A 78 -2.37 7.23 -11.00
C GLN A 78 -0.90 7.19 -10.56
N PRO A 79 -0.08 8.22 -10.88
CA PRO A 79 1.33 8.26 -10.51
C PRO A 79 1.60 7.99 -9.03
N LEU A 80 0.72 8.46 -8.14
CA LEU A 80 0.87 8.29 -6.69
C LEU A 80 0.89 6.80 -6.27
N ASN A 81 0.27 5.90 -7.03
CA ASN A 81 0.35 4.45 -6.76
C ASN A 81 1.77 3.87 -6.92
N TYR A 82 2.63 4.56 -7.68
CA TYR A 82 4.00 4.18 -7.95
C TYR A 82 4.99 4.87 -7.00
N ALA A 83 4.56 5.86 -6.22
CA ALA A 83 5.45 6.62 -5.33
C ALA A 83 6.23 5.73 -4.34
N ARG A 84 5.66 4.57 -3.97
CA ARG A 84 6.30 3.56 -3.11
C ARG A 84 7.59 2.95 -3.69
N ILE A 85 7.74 2.97 -5.01
CA ILE A 85 8.95 2.49 -5.70
C ILE A 85 10.12 3.45 -5.46
N TYR A 86 9.82 4.73 -5.26
CA TYR A 86 10.80 5.82 -5.16
C TYR A 86 11.15 6.20 -3.71
N LEU A 87 10.84 5.35 -2.73
CA LEU A 87 11.07 5.66 -1.32
C LEU A 87 12.56 5.88 -1.01
N GLY A 88 13.45 5.16 -1.69
CA GLY A 88 14.90 5.33 -1.55
C GLY A 88 15.39 6.71 -2.00
N GLU A 89 14.78 7.28 -3.03
CA GLU A 89 15.18 8.56 -3.62
C GLU A 89 14.47 9.75 -2.99
N ILE A 90 13.24 9.56 -2.51
CA ILE A 90 12.43 10.64 -1.92
C ILE A 90 12.85 10.90 -0.47
N LEU A 91 13.13 9.85 0.29
CA LEU A 91 13.40 9.98 1.71
C LEU A 91 14.86 10.39 1.98
N PRO A 92 15.12 11.15 3.06
CA PRO A 92 16.47 11.53 3.47
C PRO A 92 17.38 10.31 3.67
N GLN A 93 18.69 10.49 3.47
CA GLN A 93 19.68 9.41 3.54
C GLN A 93 19.75 8.75 4.92
N GLU A 94 19.40 9.49 5.97
CA GLU A 94 19.37 9.02 7.35
C GLU A 94 18.24 8.00 7.59
N VAL A 95 17.21 7.99 6.73
CA VAL A 95 16.15 6.98 6.80
C VAL A 95 16.67 5.68 6.18
N LYS A 96 17.04 4.72 7.03
CA LYS A 96 17.55 3.41 6.63
C LYS A 96 16.49 2.32 6.59
N ARG A 97 15.37 2.51 7.28
CA ARG A 97 14.31 1.51 7.41
C ARG A 97 12.96 2.21 7.57
N LEU A 98 11.91 1.60 7.01
CA LEU A 98 10.53 2.08 7.17
C LEU A 98 9.52 0.94 7.14
N ILE A 99 8.30 1.25 7.58
CA ILE A 99 7.10 0.48 7.24
C ILE A 99 6.30 1.31 6.23
N TYR A 100 6.08 0.76 5.05
CA TYR A 100 5.14 1.30 4.09
C TYR A 100 3.74 0.73 4.38
N LEU A 101 2.77 1.63 4.48
CA LEU A 101 1.35 1.33 4.65
C LEU A 101 0.54 2.08 3.58
N ASP A 102 -0.41 1.40 2.95
CA ASP A 102 -1.48 2.04 2.18
C ASP A 102 -2.42 2.80 3.13
N SER A 103 -3.15 3.78 2.60
CA SER A 103 -3.97 4.73 3.37
C SER A 103 -5.34 4.17 3.77
N ASP A 104 -5.69 2.96 3.37
CA ASP A 104 -6.97 2.30 3.60
C ASP A 104 -6.84 1.07 4.52
N ILE A 105 -5.99 1.23 5.55
CA ILE A 105 -5.75 0.23 6.59
C ILE A 105 -6.33 0.65 7.94
N VAL A 106 -6.53 -0.34 8.80
CA VAL A 106 -6.72 -0.17 10.25
C VAL A 106 -5.76 -1.11 10.96
N MET A 107 -4.87 -0.55 11.75
CA MET A 107 -3.99 -1.29 12.65
C MET A 107 -4.78 -1.66 13.92
N VAL A 108 -4.73 -2.92 14.35
CA VAL A 108 -5.40 -3.40 15.58
C VAL A 108 -4.44 -4.09 16.55
N ASP A 109 -3.13 -3.99 16.29
CA ASP A 109 -2.05 -4.50 17.13
C ASP A 109 -0.89 -3.48 17.16
N ASN A 110 0.08 -3.68 18.04
CA ASN A 110 1.21 -2.77 18.17
C ASN A 110 2.14 -2.86 16.94
N VAL A 111 2.27 -1.75 16.20
CA VAL A 111 3.13 -1.61 15.01
C VAL A 111 4.60 -1.93 15.28
N ALA A 112 5.08 -1.80 16.52
CA ALA A 112 6.44 -2.16 16.91
C ALA A 112 6.76 -3.64 16.65
N LYS A 113 5.75 -4.53 16.71
CA LYS A 113 5.92 -5.95 16.38
C LYS A 113 6.23 -6.16 14.90
N LEU A 114 5.57 -5.39 14.01
CA LEU A 114 5.88 -5.41 12.58
C LEU A 114 7.23 -4.75 12.31
N TRP A 115 7.55 -3.66 13.00
CA TRP A 115 8.86 -3.00 12.91
C TRP A 115 10.02 -3.95 13.23
N GLY A 116 9.85 -4.79 14.25
CA GLY A 116 10.85 -5.73 14.75
C GLY A 116 11.08 -6.99 13.90
N VAL A 117 10.39 -7.15 12.77
CA VAL A 117 10.63 -8.28 11.85
C VAL A 117 12.08 -8.27 11.37
N ASP A 118 12.81 -9.36 11.53
CA ASP A 118 14.15 -9.49 10.96
C ASP A 118 14.06 -9.67 9.44
N LEU A 119 14.69 -8.78 8.67
CA LEU A 119 14.70 -8.85 7.20
C LEU A 119 15.74 -9.84 6.67
N LYS A 120 16.65 -10.32 7.54
CA LYS A 120 17.81 -11.13 7.15
C LYS A 120 18.56 -10.47 5.99
N GLU A 121 18.82 -11.22 4.92
CA GLU A 121 19.46 -10.70 3.72
C GLU A 121 18.51 -9.96 2.78
N ASN A 122 17.20 -10.08 2.97
CA ASN A 122 16.21 -9.50 2.08
C ASN A 122 16.12 -7.96 2.22
N VAL A 123 15.72 -7.30 1.13
CA VAL A 123 15.48 -5.85 1.10
C VAL A 123 14.13 -5.47 1.73
N LEU A 124 13.21 -6.44 1.80
CA LEU A 124 11.82 -6.20 2.14
C LEU A 124 11.19 -7.42 2.79
N ALA A 125 10.22 -7.17 3.67
CA ALA A 125 9.29 -8.15 4.21
C ALA A 125 7.84 -7.78 3.92
N ALA A 126 7.01 -8.77 3.58
CA ALA A 126 5.57 -8.63 3.39
C ALA A 126 4.84 -9.97 3.53
N PRO A 127 3.52 -9.98 3.79
CA PRO A 127 2.72 -11.21 3.76
C PRO A 127 2.66 -11.83 2.35
N GLU A 128 3.02 -13.12 2.25
CA GLU A 128 3.05 -13.89 1.00
C GLU A 128 1.88 -14.87 0.87
N TYR A 129 1.13 -14.78 -0.21
CA TYR A 129 -0.03 -15.62 -0.49
C TYR A 129 0.31 -16.62 -1.60
N CYS A 130 1.14 -17.63 -1.29
CA CYS A 130 1.58 -18.65 -2.23
C CYS A 130 0.44 -19.53 -2.79
N HIS A 131 -0.73 -19.53 -2.17
CA HIS A 131 -1.93 -20.22 -2.68
C HIS A 131 -2.61 -19.46 -3.82
N ALA A 132 -2.29 -18.17 -4.03
CA ALA A 132 -2.79 -17.42 -5.16
C ALA A 132 -2.14 -17.91 -6.45
N ASN A 133 -2.91 -17.98 -7.53
CA ASN A 133 -2.37 -18.31 -8.85
C ASN A 133 -1.48 -17.16 -9.36
N PHE A 134 -0.17 -17.29 -9.14
CA PHE A 134 0.84 -16.29 -9.49
C PHE A 134 0.89 -15.99 -11.00
N THR A 135 0.60 -16.98 -11.85
CA THR A 135 0.56 -16.83 -13.31
C THR A 135 -0.41 -15.75 -13.76
N ARG A 136 -1.49 -15.49 -13.00
CA ARG A 136 -2.51 -14.47 -13.33
C ARG A 136 -2.04 -13.02 -13.26
N TYR A 137 -0.88 -12.75 -12.66
CA TYR A 137 -0.34 -11.38 -12.56
C TYR A 137 0.41 -10.93 -13.82
N PHE A 138 0.69 -11.86 -14.74
CA PHE A 138 1.39 -11.63 -16.00
C PHE A 138 0.58 -12.17 -17.18
N SER A 139 0.85 -11.64 -18.36
CA SER A 139 0.15 -12.01 -19.59
C SER A 139 0.68 -13.33 -20.17
N GLN A 140 -0.03 -13.90 -21.13
CA GLN A 140 0.45 -15.08 -21.84
C GLN A 140 1.74 -14.80 -22.63
N GLU A 141 1.89 -13.58 -23.15
CA GLU A 141 3.09 -13.12 -23.85
C GLU A 141 4.32 -13.13 -22.94
N PHE A 142 4.17 -12.78 -21.66
CA PHE A 142 5.27 -12.89 -20.68
C PHE A 142 5.71 -14.34 -20.49
N TRP A 143 4.77 -15.25 -20.24
CA TRP A 143 5.06 -16.65 -19.95
C TRP A 143 5.56 -17.44 -21.16
N SER A 144 5.21 -17.00 -22.37
CA SER A 144 5.66 -17.64 -23.63
C SER A 144 7.06 -17.20 -24.07
N ASP A 145 7.61 -16.13 -23.47
CA ASP A 145 8.96 -15.62 -23.74
C ASP A 145 9.92 -16.13 -22.65
N SER A 146 10.83 -17.04 -23.04
CA SER A 146 11.79 -17.67 -22.12
C SER A 146 12.76 -16.66 -21.51
N GLU A 147 13.12 -15.60 -22.24
CA GLU A 147 14.04 -14.57 -21.75
C GLU A 147 13.39 -13.68 -20.69
N LEU A 148 12.06 -13.53 -20.72
CA LEU A 148 11.31 -12.80 -19.70
C LEU A 148 11.02 -13.69 -18.49
N SER A 149 10.47 -14.87 -18.72
CA SER A 149 10.04 -15.78 -17.65
C SER A 149 11.20 -16.33 -16.81
N ARG A 150 12.42 -16.44 -17.36
CA ARG A 150 13.63 -16.79 -16.60
C ARG A 150 13.95 -15.84 -15.45
N THR A 151 13.34 -14.64 -15.38
CA THR A 151 13.49 -13.75 -14.22
C THR A 151 13.16 -14.44 -12.89
N PHE A 152 12.30 -15.46 -12.92
CA PHE A 152 11.91 -16.26 -11.76
C PHE A 152 12.71 -17.56 -11.60
N GLU A 153 13.68 -17.84 -12.46
CA GLU A 153 14.51 -19.04 -12.37
C GLU A 153 15.29 -19.06 -11.04
N GLY A 154 15.28 -20.21 -10.36
CA GLY A 154 15.87 -20.37 -9.03
C GLY A 154 15.09 -19.71 -7.90
N ARG A 155 13.94 -19.08 -8.16
CA ARG A 155 13.06 -18.47 -7.14
C ARG A 155 11.82 -19.33 -6.92
N GLN A 156 11.18 -19.15 -5.77
CA GLN A 156 9.84 -19.67 -5.49
C GLN A 156 8.88 -18.48 -5.40
N PRO A 157 8.43 -17.91 -6.54
CA PRO A 157 7.70 -16.66 -6.52
C PRO A 157 6.28 -16.82 -5.96
N CYS A 158 5.97 -16.05 -4.92
CA CYS A 158 4.63 -15.93 -4.37
C CYS A 158 4.06 -14.53 -4.58
N TYR A 159 2.74 -14.43 -4.65
CA TYR A 159 2.07 -13.13 -4.62
C TYR A 159 2.26 -12.50 -3.24
N PHE A 160 2.74 -11.27 -3.18
CA PHE A 160 2.62 -10.44 -1.98
C PHE A 160 1.90 -9.14 -2.31
N ASN A 161 1.12 -8.65 -1.35
CA ASN A 161 0.46 -7.36 -1.47
C ASN A 161 1.44 -6.25 -1.10
N THR A 162 1.50 -5.18 -1.90
CA THR A 162 2.47 -4.08 -1.71
C THR A 162 1.96 -2.95 -0.81
N GLY A 163 0.80 -3.15 -0.15
CA GLY A 163 0.19 -2.16 0.74
C GLY A 163 0.64 -2.24 2.19
N VAL A 164 1.37 -3.30 2.56
CA VAL A 164 2.04 -3.43 3.87
C VAL A 164 3.41 -4.04 3.65
N MET A 165 4.46 -3.26 3.87
CA MET A 165 5.83 -3.70 3.62
C MET A 165 6.77 -3.13 4.69
N VAL A 166 7.66 -3.95 5.23
CA VAL A 166 8.83 -3.47 5.99
C VAL A 166 10.00 -3.41 5.02
N VAL A 167 10.62 -2.25 4.89
CA VAL A 167 11.62 -2.00 3.84
C VAL A 167 12.93 -1.57 4.47
N ASP A 168 14.01 -2.25 4.10
CA ASP A 168 15.37 -1.78 4.27
C ASP A 168 15.68 -0.80 3.14
N VAL A 169 15.62 0.49 3.46
CA VAL A 169 15.80 1.59 2.50
C VAL A 169 17.27 1.70 2.09
N GLU A 170 18.20 1.35 2.98
CA GLU A 170 19.63 1.37 2.67
C GLU A 170 19.97 0.26 1.66
N LYS A 171 19.50 -0.97 1.87
CA LYS A 171 19.62 -2.04 0.87
C LYS A 171 18.87 -1.72 -0.42
N TRP A 172 17.70 -1.06 -0.33
CA TRP A 172 16.95 -0.64 -1.52
C TRP A 172 17.77 0.30 -2.41
N ARG A 173 18.41 1.31 -1.80
CA ARG A 173 19.31 2.25 -2.49
C ARG A 173 20.54 1.53 -3.06
N ASN A 174 21.26 0.79 -2.22
CA ASN A 174 22.51 0.11 -2.61
C ASN A 174 22.29 -0.93 -3.72
N GLY A 175 21.12 -1.59 -3.72
CA GLY A 175 20.75 -2.57 -4.73
C GLY A 175 20.10 -2.00 -5.99
N ASN A 176 19.99 -0.67 -6.12
CA ASN A 176 19.33 0.03 -7.24
C ASN A 176 17.93 -0.54 -7.57
N TYR A 177 17.14 -0.86 -6.54
CA TYR A 177 15.85 -1.53 -6.73
C TYR A 177 14.84 -0.67 -7.50
N THR A 178 14.88 0.65 -7.33
CA THR A 178 14.07 1.59 -8.14
C THR A 178 14.33 1.40 -9.63
N GLN A 179 15.59 1.40 -10.05
CA GLN A 179 15.96 1.21 -11.45
C GLN A 179 15.49 -0.16 -11.98
N LYS A 180 15.69 -1.23 -11.21
CA LYS A 180 15.23 -2.58 -11.59
C LYS A 180 13.72 -2.62 -11.83
N VAL A 181 12.93 -1.90 -11.03
CA VAL A 181 11.48 -1.80 -11.20
C VAL A 181 11.15 -0.98 -12.45
N GLU A 182 11.82 0.15 -12.68
CA GLU A 182 11.63 0.97 -13.88
C GLU A 182 11.97 0.23 -15.17
N ASP A 183 13.02 -0.59 -15.18
CA ASP A 183 13.42 -1.40 -16.33
C ASP A 183 12.27 -2.33 -16.78
N TRP A 184 11.59 -2.98 -15.82
CA TRP A 184 10.39 -3.78 -16.12
C TRP A 184 9.20 -2.95 -16.60
N MET A 185 9.06 -1.70 -16.13
CA MET A 185 8.04 -0.79 -16.64
C MET A 185 8.33 -0.35 -18.08
N VAL A 186 9.60 -0.20 -18.45
CA VAL A 186 10.03 0.03 -19.85
C VAL A 186 9.69 -1.18 -20.71
N VAL A 187 10.00 -2.40 -20.26
CA VAL A 187 9.64 -3.64 -20.97
C VAL A 187 8.13 -3.71 -21.19
N GLN A 188 7.32 -3.41 -20.17
CA GLN A 188 5.86 -3.39 -20.27
C GLN A 188 5.33 -2.44 -21.36
N LYS A 189 6.01 -1.31 -21.61
CA LYS A 189 5.62 -0.40 -22.70
C LYS A 189 5.87 -0.98 -24.08
N GLN A 190 6.86 -1.85 -24.22
CA GLN A 190 7.25 -2.47 -25.48
C GLN A 190 6.49 -3.78 -25.74
N LYS A 191 6.43 -4.65 -24.72
CA LYS A 191 5.75 -5.94 -24.73
C LYS A 191 4.76 -5.92 -23.56
N ARG A 192 3.46 -5.95 -23.83
CA ARG A 192 2.41 -5.88 -22.80
C ARG A 192 2.38 -7.16 -21.94
N ILE A 193 3.32 -7.26 -20.99
CA ILE A 193 3.61 -8.43 -20.16
C ILE A 193 2.74 -8.54 -18.90
N TYR A 194 1.98 -7.51 -18.54
CA TYR A 194 0.99 -7.55 -17.46
C TYR A 194 -0.13 -6.52 -17.65
N HIS A 195 -1.19 -6.63 -16.83
CA HIS A 195 -2.40 -5.80 -16.97
C HIS A 195 -2.70 -4.89 -15.76
N LEU A 196 -2.06 -5.13 -14.62
CA LEU A 196 -2.25 -4.34 -13.39
C LEU A 196 -1.25 -3.18 -13.31
N GLY A 197 -1.46 -2.28 -12.33
CA GLY A 197 -0.65 -1.06 -12.15
C GLY A 197 0.75 -1.31 -11.58
N SER A 198 1.05 -0.75 -10.41
CA SER A 198 2.40 -0.78 -9.82
C SER A 198 2.81 -2.12 -9.19
N LEU A 199 1.88 -3.07 -9.04
CA LEU A 199 2.16 -4.37 -8.39
C LEU A 199 3.05 -5.31 -9.23
N PRO A 200 2.71 -5.65 -10.51
CA PRO A 200 3.53 -6.58 -11.29
C PRO A 200 5.02 -6.24 -11.41
N PRO A 201 5.46 -4.98 -11.63
CA PRO A 201 6.89 -4.70 -11.72
C PRO A 201 7.61 -4.88 -10.36
N LEU A 202 6.91 -4.72 -9.23
CA LEU A 202 7.46 -5.09 -7.92
C LEU A 202 7.57 -6.62 -7.77
N LEU A 203 6.58 -7.39 -8.25
CA LEU A 203 6.64 -8.85 -8.23
C LEU A 203 7.80 -9.37 -9.10
N LEU A 204 8.04 -8.79 -10.28
CA LEU A 204 9.14 -9.18 -11.17
C LEU A 204 10.51 -9.03 -10.51
N VAL A 205 10.68 -7.99 -9.68
CA VAL A 205 11.93 -7.73 -8.98
C VAL A 205 12.07 -8.55 -7.70
N LEU A 206 10.97 -8.75 -6.95
CA LEU A 206 11.04 -9.17 -5.55
C LEU A 206 10.40 -10.54 -5.24
N ALA A 207 9.48 -11.05 -6.06
CA ALA A 207 8.77 -12.29 -5.71
C ALA A 207 9.76 -13.47 -5.55
N GLY A 208 9.66 -14.16 -4.42
CA GLY A 208 10.57 -15.24 -4.01
C GLY A 208 11.88 -14.77 -3.36
N ASN A 209 12.10 -13.46 -3.23
CA ASN A 209 13.30 -12.84 -2.63
C ASN A 209 12.92 -11.78 -1.57
N ILE A 210 11.86 -12.04 -0.81
CA ILE A 210 11.43 -11.22 0.33
C ILE A 210 11.40 -12.09 1.59
N GLU A 211 11.43 -11.45 2.75
CA GLU A 211 11.15 -12.17 3.99
C GLU A 211 9.63 -12.28 4.20
N PRO A 212 9.07 -13.50 4.30
CA PRO A 212 7.65 -13.65 4.56
C PRO A 212 7.31 -13.24 5.98
N VAL A 213 6.19 -12.54 6.17
CA VAL A 213 5.63 -12.27 7.50
C VAL A 213 4.23 -12.84 7.63
N ASP A 214 3.82 -13.09 8.88
CA ASP A 214 2.51 -13.66 9.22
C ASP A 214 1.38 -12.84 8.57
N HIS A 215 0.41 -13.56 7.98
CA HIS A 215 -0.74 -12.98 7.27
C HIS A 215 -1.59 -12.05 8.13
N ARG A 216 -1.50 -12.13 9.47
CA ARG A 216 -2.17 -11.20 10.39
C ARG A 216 -1.86 -9.74 10.09
N TRP A 217 -0.70 -9.45 9.48
CA TRP A 217 -0.27 -8.10 9.13
C TRP A 217 -0.94 -7.56 7.86
N ASN A 218 -1.76 -8.35 7.17
CA ASN A 218 -2.50 -7.87 6.02
C ASN A 218 -3.76 -8.71 5.76
N GLN A 219 -4.81 -8.43 6.51
CA GLN A 219 -6.16 -8.93 6.26
C GLN A 219 -6.75 -8.17 5.05
N HIS A 220 -6.21 -8.47 3.86
CA HIS A 220 -6.47 -7.78 2.60
C HIS A 220 -7.78 -8.21 1.93
N GLY A 221 -8.19 -7.44 0.93
CA GLY A 221 -9.35 -7.72 0.10
C GLY A 221 -10.68 -7.21 0.69
N LEU A 222 -10.64 -6.48 1.80
CA LEU A 222 -11.85 -5.94 2.45
C LEU A 222 -12.54 -4.88 1.60
N GLY A 223 -11.84 -4.34 0.59
CA GLY A 223 -12.44 -3.50 -0.44
C GLY A 223 -13.36 -4.24 -1.42
N GLY A 224 -13.57 -5.53 -1.21
CA GLY A 224 -14.50 -6.36 -1.98
C GLY A 224 -13.88 -6.97 -3.22
N ASP A 225 -14.67 -7.80 -3.90
CA ASP A 225 -14.29 -8.39 -5.16
C ASP A 225 -14.12 -7.32 -6.26
N ASN A 226 -13.03 -7.40 -7.03
CA ASN A 226 -12.71 -6.38 -8.02
C ASN A 226 -13.56 -6.49 -9.30
N ILE A 227 -14.26 -7.60 -9.51
CA ILE A 227 -15.09 -7.92 -10.68
C ILE A 227 -16.55 -7.57 -10.36
N GLU A 228 -17.12 -8.20 -9.33
CA GLU A 228 -18.55 -8.08 -8.99
C GLU A 228 -18.83 -7.04 -7.90
N GLY A 229 -17.79 -6.51 -7.23
CA GLY A 229 -17.96 -5.54 -6.14
C GLY A 229 -18.54 -6.14 -4.85
N LYS A 230 -18.63 -7.48 -4.76
CA LYS A 230 -19.21 -8.18 -3.61
C LYS A 230 -18.35 -7.98 -2.36
N CYS A 231 -19.01 -7.84 -1.21
CA CYS A 231 -18.36 -7.83 0.09
C CYS A 231 -17.57 -9.12 0.31
N ARG A 232 -16.36 -9.00 0.87
CA ARG A 232 -15.55 -10.12 1.32
C ARG A 232 -15.47 -10.11 2.85
N GLY A 233 -15.54 -11.29 3.44
CA GLY A 233 -15.36 -11.48 4.89
C GLY A 233 -13.89 -11.44 5.30
N LEU A 234 -13.66 -11.67 6.59
CA LEU A 234 -12.32 -11.89 7.15
C LEU A 234 -11.81 -13.28 6.73
N HIS A 235 -10.50 -13.40 6.55
CA HIS A 235 -9.84 -14.69 6.33
C HIS A 235 -9.64 -15.34 7.71
N PRO A 236 -9.55 -16.68 7.80
CA PRO A 236 -9.26 -17.35 9.06
C PRO A 236 -7.88 -16.96 9.59
N GLY A 237 -7.75 -16.88 10.92
CA GLY A 237 -6.49 -16.63 11.62
C GLY A 237 -6.49 -15.34 12.46
N PRO A 238 -5.37 -15.06 13.14
CA PRO A 238 -5.20 -13.83 13.91
C PRO A 238 -5.16 -12.60 12.99
N ILE A 239 -5.58 -11.45 13.51
CA ILE A 239 -5.62 -10.18 12.78
C ILE A 239 -4.88 -9.11 13.57
N SER A 240 -3.86 -8.53 12.95
CA SER A 240 -3.11 -7.37 13.47
C SER A 240 -3.34 -6.12 12.60
N LEU A 241 -3.72 -6.29 11.33
CA LEU A 241 -4.01 -5.20 10.40
C LEU A 241 -5.11 -5.58 9.41
N LEU A 242 -6.14 -4.74 9.31
CA LEU A 242 -7.25 -4.81 8.35
C LEU A 242 -6.95 -3.91 7.15
N HIS A 243 -7.18 -4.39 5.91
CA HIS A 243 -6.83 -3.64 4.71
C HIS A 243 -7.93 -3.68 3.64
N TRP A 244 -8.50 -2.51 3.34
CA TRP A 244 -9.52 -2.30 2.31
C TRP A 244 -8.95 -2.23 0.88
N SER A 245 -7.95 -3.07 0.61
CA SER A 245 -7.37 -3.23 -0.72
C SER A 245 -8.47 -3.62 -1.71
N GLY A 246 -8.59 -2.87 -2.82
CA GLY A 246 -9.68 -3.06 -3.78
C GLY A 246 -10.40 -1.75 -4.10
N LYS A 247 -11.57 -1.87 -4.73
CA LYS A 247 -12.37 -0.71 -5.18
C LYS A 247 -13.19 -0.11 -4.05
N GLY A 248 -13.81 -0.93 -3.22
CA GLY A 248 -14.69 -0.47 -2.13
C GLY A 248 -13.87 0.16 -1.01
N LYS A 249 -14.17 1.43 -0.71
CA LYS A 249 -13.59 2.12 0.45
C LYS A 249 -14.63 2.24 1.55
N PRO A 250 -14.25 1.99 2.81
CA PRO A 250 -15.22 1.90 3.90
C PRO A 250 -15.97 3.22 4.08
N TRP A 251 -15.29 4.37 4.01
CA TRP A 251 -15.93 5.68 4.07
C TRP A 251 -16.96 5.92 2.95
N LEU A 252 -16.67 5.53 1.72
CA LEU A 252 -17.61 5.68 0.60
C LEU A 252 -18.83 4.76 0.75
N ARG A 253 -18.63 3.53 1.25
CA ARG A 253 -19.72 2.56 1.46
C ARG A 253 -20.62 2.94 2.63
N LEU A 254 -20.03 3.48 3.70
CA LEU A 254 -20.76 4.02 4.85
C LEU A 254 -21.59 5.25 4.45
N ASP A 255 -20.98 6.23 3.75
CA ASP A 255 -21.68 7.44 3.30
C ASP A 255 -22.84 7.12 2.35
N SER A 256 -22.65 6.14 1.46
CA SER A 256 -23.71 5.68 0.52
C SER A 256 -24.75 4.75 1.16
N LYS A 257 -24.68 4.52 2.48
CA LYS A 257 -25.58 3.62 3.24
C LYS A 257 -25.63 2.20 2.67
N ARG A 258 -24.52 1.74 2.08
CA ARG A 258 -24.34 0.38 1.55
C ARG A 258 -23.07 -0.27 2.14
N PRO A 259 -22.93 -0.33 3.47
CA PRO A 259 -21.74 -0.91 4.08
C PRO A 259 -21.69 -2.41 3.87
N CYS A 260 -20.48 -2.94 3.72
CA CYS A 260 -20.20 -4.33 4.02
C CYS A 260 -20.07 -4.50 5.55
N SER A 261 -20.33 -5.69 6.07
CA SER A 261 -20.21 -5.96 7.51
C SER A 261 -18.84 -5.56 8.08
N VAL A 262 -17.77 -5.77 7.30
CA VAL A 262 -16.40 -5.39 7.68
C VAL A 262 -16.21 -3.89 7.82
N ASP A 263 -16.97 -3.03 7.12
CA ASP A 263 -16.82 -1.57 7.20
C ASP A 263 -17.13 -1.01 8.60
N HIS A 264 -17.93 -1.73 9.37
CA HIS A 264 -18.19 -1.38 10.77
C HIS A 264 -16.96 -1.59 11.68
N LEU A 265 -15.94 -2.33 11.22
CA LEU A 265 -14.65 -2.41 11.89
C LEU A 265 -13.79 -1.16 11.63
N TRP A 266 -14.02 -0.46 10.52
CA TRP A 266 -13.36 0.81 10.19
C TRP A 266 -14.04 2.01 10.85
N ALA A 267 -15.37 2.00 10.94
CA ALA A 267 -16.18 3.11 11.43
C ALA A 267 -15.72 3.72 12.79
N PRO A 268 -15.23 2.95 13.78
CA PRO A 268 -14.72 3.52 15.05
C PRO A 268 -13.48 4.41 14.89
N TYR A 269 -12.77 4.32 13.76
CA TYR A 269 -11.60 5.13 13.44
C TYR A 269 -11.92 6.31 12.53
N ASP A 270 -13.18 6.44 12.11
CA ASP A 270 -13.62 7.54 11.27
C ASP A 270 -13.82 8.81 12.11
N LEU A 271 -12.94 9.77 11.91
CA LEU A 271 -13.02 11.07 12.59
C LEU A 271 -13.95 12.06 11.87
N TYR A 272 -14.46 11.70 10.70
CA TYR A 272 -15.39 12.55 9.96
C TYR A 272 -16.78 12.51 10.61
N ARG A 273 -17.16 13.60 11.27
CA ARG A 273 -18.53 13.81 11.74
C ARG A 273 -19.27 14.64 10.70
N MET A 274 -20.25 14.05 10.02
CA MET A 274 -21.24 14.84 9.30
C MET A 274 -21.95 15.74 10.32
N SER A 275 -21.96 17.05 10.12
CA SER A 275 -22.89 17.90 10.87
C SER A 275 -24.28 17.40 10.52
N LYS A 276 -24.95 16.73 11.47
CA LYS A 276 -26.39 16.60 11.37
C LYS A 276 -26.90 18.03 11.38
N HIS A 277 -27.42 18.51 10.25
CA HIS A 277 -28.45 19.53 10.35
C HIS A 277 -29.53 18.88 11.21
N SER A 278 -29.62 19.34 12.44
CA SER A 278 -30.79 19.15 13.28
C SER A 278 -31.96 19.67 12.45
N PHE A 279 -32.73 18.77 11.87
CA PHE A 279 -34.14 19.06 11.68
C PHE A 279 -34.69 19.13 13.10
N GLU A 280 -34.73 20.36 13.63
CA GLU A 280 -35.54 20.69 14.79
C GLU A 280 -37.00 20.32 14.46
N GLU A 281 -37.65 19.72 15.45
CA GLU A 281 -39.05 19.26 15.45
C GLU A 281 -40.05 20.39 15.18
#